data_AF-A0A380WTL2-F1
#
_entry.id   AF-A0A380WTL2-F1
#
_cell.length_a   1.000
_cell.length_b   1.000
_cell.length_c   1.000
_cell.angle_alpha   90.00
_cell.angle_beta   90.00
_cell.angle_gamma   90.00
#
_symmetry.space_group_name_H-M   'P 1'
#
loop_
_entity.id
_entity.type
_entity.pdbx_description
1 polymer ?
#
loop_
_entity_poly.entity_id
_entity_poly.type
_entity_poly.pdbx_seq_one_letter_code
_entity_poly.pdbx_strand_id
1 'polypeptide(L)' 'MLLDVNQVMVILNCGKSRAYNSIKILNKELERDGYLTIQGRIPAEYLASRFRLDEEDIKLQVTEMAK' A
#
# COMPACT_ATOMS: atom_id res chain seq x y z
N MET A 1 4.32 1.77 -8.91
CA MET A 1 4.39 2.98 -8.04
C MET A 1 4.51 2.56 -6.57
N LEU A 2 5.26 3.28 -5.74
CA LEU A 2 5.31 3.03 -4.28
C LEU A 2 4.32 3.95 -3.57
N LEU A 3 3.50 3.38 -2.68
CA LEU A 3 2.53 4.07 -1.85
C LEU A 3 3.14 4.38 -0.48
N ASP A 4 2.85 5.55 0.07
CA ASP A 4 3.12 5.89 1.46
C ASP A 4 1.92 5.61 2.38
N VAL A 5 2.10 5.82 3.69
CA VAL A 5 1.04 5.58 4.68
C VAL A 5 -0.23 6.39 4.43
N ASN A 6 -0.14 7.62 3.94
CA ASN A 6 -1.32 8.47 3.74
C ASN A 6 -2.14 7.94 2.56
N GLN A 7 -1.47 7.51 1.49
CA GLN A 7 -2.14 6.87 0.36
C GLN A 7 -2.78 5.54 0.76
N VAL A 8 -2.08 4.72 1.56
CA VAL A 8 -2.62 3.45 2.06
C VAL A 8 -3.82 3.66 3.00
N MET A 9 -3.84 4.75 3.79
CA MET A 9 -5.00 5.10 4.62
C MET A 9 -6.25 5.35 3.78
N VAL A 10 -6.12 6.07 2.66
CA VAL A 10 -7.22 6.36 1.75
C VAL A 10 -7.68 5.08 1.06
N ILE A 11 -6.75 4.32 0.48
CA ILE A 11 -7.04 3.08 -0.26
C ILE A 11 -7.74 2.03 0.62
N LEU A 12 -7.24 1.83 1.85
CA LEU A 12 -7.81 0.86 2.78
C LEU A 12 -8.92 1.45 3.67
N ASN A 13 -9.27 2.72 3.48
CA ASN A 13 -10.19 3.49 4.32
C ASN A 13 -9.97 3.22 5.83
N CYS A 14 -8.74 3.40 6.29
CA CYS A 14 -8.35 3.04 7.66
C CYS A 14 -7.48 4.10 8.33
N GLY A 15 -7.42 4.05 9.67
CA GLY A 15 -6.57 4.95 10.44
C GLY A 15 -5.07 4.69 10.25
N LYS A 16 -4.25 5.72 10.54
CA LYS A 16 -2.78 5.70 10.37
C LYS A 16 -2.08 4.49 10.97
N SER A 17 -2.49 4.05 12.16
CA SER A 17 -1.92 2.88 12.82
C SER A 17 -2.19 1.58 12.04
N ARG A 18 -3.40 1.41 11.50
CA ARG A 18 -3.78 0.26 10.67
C ARG A 18 -3.02 0.28 9.33
N ALA A 19 -2.88 1.46 8.71
CA ALA A 19 -2.10 1.60 7.48
C ALA A 19 -0.62 1.24 7.67
N TYR A 20 0.04 1.77 8.70
CA TYR A 20 1.43 1.42 9.02
C TYR A 20 1.61 -0.08 9.31
N ASN A 21 0.68 -0.67 10.07
CA ASN A 21 0.72 -2.11 10.35
C ASN A 21 0.56 -2.93 9.07
N SER A 22 -0.33 -2.52 8.16
CA SER A 22 -0.51 -3.18 6.86
C SER A 22 0.78 -3.12 6.03
N ILE A 23 1.38 -1.93 5.87
CA ILE A 23 2.68 -1.78 5.18
C ILE A 23 3.75 -2.68 5.80
N LYS A 24 3.85 -2.70 7.15
CA LYS A 24 4.84 -3.51 7.86
C LYS A 24 4.64 -5.01 7.63
N ILE A 25 3.40 -5.49 7.61
CA ILE A 25 3.09 -6.90 7.34
C ILE A 25 3.49 -7.25 5.91
N LEU A 26 3.07 -6.45 4.94
CA LEU A 26 3.36 -6.69 3.52
C LEU A 26 4.86 -6.62 3.22
N ASN A 27 5.58 -5.67 3.81
CA ASN A 27 7.04 -5.60 3.64
C ASN A 27 7.74 -6.84 4.22
N LYS A 28 7.27 -7.37 5.35
CA LYS A 28 7.81 -8.64 5.88
C LYS A 28 7.54 -9.83 4.97
N GLU A 29 6.40 -9.84 4.27
CA GLU A 29 6.11 -10.89 3.28
C GLU A 29 7.07 -10.76 2.08
N LEU A 30 7.24 -9.55 1.54
CA LEU A 30 8.20 -9.28 0.47
C LEU A 30 9.64 -9.62 0.83
N GLU A 31 10.09 -9.28 2.05
CA GLU A 31 11.42 -9.66 2.54
C GLU A 31 11.60 -11.17 2.61
N ARG A 32 10.57 -11.90 3.04
CA ARG A 32 10.59 -13.38 3.06
C ARG A 32 10.65 -13.98 1.66
N ASP A 33 10.06 -13.30 0.68
CA ASP A 33 10.11 -13.69 -0.73
C ASP A 33 11.42 -13.24 -1.42
N GLY A 34 12.34 -12.60 -0.69
CA GLY A 34 13.67 -12.20 -1.16
C GLY A 34 13.74 -10.80 -1.79
N TYR A 35 12.68 -9.99 -1.66
CA TYR A 35 12.64 -8.62 -2.16
C TYR A 35 13.18 -7.61 -1.13
N LEU A 36 13.72 -6.50 -1.65
CA LEU A 36 14.04 -5.34 -0.82
C LEU A 36 12.79 -4.49 -0.60
N THR A 37 12.66 -3.93 0.59
CA THR A 37 11.53 -3.09 0.96
C THR A 37 11.99 -1.74 1.52
N ILE A 38 11.09 -0.76 1.52
CA ILE A 38 11.34 0.56 2.07
C ILE A 38 10.37 0.79 3.22
N GLN A 39 10.90 1.13 4.40
CA GLN A 39 10.08 1.39 5.57
C GLN A 39 9.05 2.50 5.29
N GLY A 40 7.78 2.23 5.62
CA GLY A 40 6.69 3.17 5.42
C GLY A 40 6.21 3.30 3.97
N ARG A 41 6.75 2.49 3.05
CA ARG A 41 6.28 2.40 1.67
C ARG A 41 5.99 0.96 1.27
N ILE A 42 5.11 0.79 0.27
CA ILE A 42 4.75 -0.51 -0.31
C ILE A 42 4.45 -0.38 -1.81
N PRO A 43 4.80 -1.36 -2.66
CA PRO A 43 4.33 -1.38 -4.04
C PRO A 43 2.80 -1.42 -4.13
N ALA A 44 2.21 -0.56 -4.96
CA ALA A 44 0.76 -0.49 -5.15
C ALA A 44 0.16 -1.82 -5.61
N GLU A 45 0.81 -2.48 -6.57
CA GLU A 45 0.43 -3.79 -7.12
C GLU A 45 0.38 -4.87 -6.02
N TYR A 46 1.36 -4.86 -5.11
CA TYR A 46 1.40 -5.84 -4.02
C TYR A 46 0.31 -5.60 -2.99
N LEU A 47 0.04 -4.33 -2.64
CA LEU A 47 -1.08 -3.97 -1.79
C LEU A 47 -2.41 -4.42 -2.43
N ALA A 48 -2.61 -4.11 -3.72
CA ALA A 48 -3.82 -4.44 -4.46
C ALA A 48 -4.07 -5.95 -4.49
N SER A 49 -3.05 -6.71 -4.89
CA SER A 49 -3.11 -8.17 -4.94
C SER A 49 -3.40 -8.79 -3.58
N ARG A 50 -2.73 -8.32 -2.52
CA ARG A 50 -2.88 -8.92 -1.18
C ARG A 50 -4.24 -8.63 -0.54
N PHE A 51 -4.79 -7.44 -0.78
CA PHE A 51 -6.10 -7.04 -0.29
C PHE A 51 -7.24 -7.35 -1.27
N ARG A 52 -6.96 -7.96 -2.43
CA ARG A 52 -7.92 -8.23 -3.52
C ARG A 52 -8.70 -6.99 -3.95
N LEU A 53 -7.98 -5.89 -4.11
CA LEU A 53 -8.51 -4.62 -4.59
C LEU A 53 -8.36 -4.53 -6.11
N ASP A 54 -9.22 -3.75 -6.74
CA ASP A 54 -9.05 -3.38 -8.15
C ASP A 54 -7.92 -2.36 -8.28
N GLU A 55 -6.97 -2.62 -9.17
CA GLU A 55 -5.84 -1.71 -9.43
C GLU A 55 -6.29 -0.38 -10.05
N GLU A 56 -7.37 -0.39 -10.83
CA GLU A 56 -7.90 0.83 -11.45
C GLU A 56 -8.51 1.75 -10.38
N ASP A 57 -9.22 1.19 -9.40
CA ASP A 57 -9.76 1.95 -8.28
C ASP A 57 -8.64 2.61 -7.45
N ILE A 58 -7.52 1.91 -7.25
CA ILE A 58 -6.35 2.47 -6.55
C ILE A 58 -5.73 3.62 -7.34
N LYS A 59 -5.57 3.48 -8.66
CA LYS A 59 -5.01 4.54 -9.51
C LYS A 59 -5.89 5.79 -9.51
N LEU A 60 -7.21 5.62 -9.58
CA LEU A 60 -8.17 6.73 -9.53
C LEU A 60 -8.03 7.51 -8.21
N GLN A 61 -8.08 6.80 -7.07
CA GLN A 61 -7.98 7.43 -5.75
C GLN A 61 -6.65 8.18 -5.54
N VAL A 62 -5.54 7.60 -5.99
CA VAL A 62 -4.23 8.26 -5.87
C VAL A 62 -4.10 9.47 -6.81
N THR A 63 -4.66 9.39 -8.01
CA THR A 63 -4.62 10.50 -8.98
C THR A 63 -5.47 11.68 -8.51
N GLU A 64 -6.61 11.42 -7.86
CA GLU A 64 -7.46 12.45 -7.26
C GLU A 64 -6.79 13.18 -6.08
N MET A 65 -5.94 12.49 -5.30
CA MET A 65 -5.16 13.12 -4.23
C MET A 65 -4.03 14.04 -4.71
N ALA A 66 -3.58 13.89 -5.97
CA ALA A 66 -2.50 14.69 -6.54
C ALA A 66 -2.96 16.00 -7.19
N LYS A 67 -4.28 16.24 -7.22
CA LYS A 67 -4.90 17.50 -7.65
C LYS A 67 -5.16 18.41 -6.46
#